data_AF-A0A2T2UMT0-F1
#
_entry.id   AF-A0A2T2UMT0-F1
#
_cell.length_a   1.000
_cell.length_b   1.000
_cell.length_c   1.000
_cell.angle_alpha   90.00
_cell.angle_beta   90.00
_cell.angle_gamma   90.00
#
_symmetry.space_group_name_H-M   'P 1'
#
loop_
_entity.id
_entity.type
_entity.pdbx_description
1 polymer ?
#
loop_
_entity_poly.entity_id
_entity_poly.type
_entity_poly.pdbx_seq_one_letter_code
_entity_poly.pdbx_strand_id
1 'polypeptide(L)' 'MATATPADRLRALLAEGRLLQMPGCFDAMSARLVEEAGFPLAFMSGFAASASRLAAPDTG' A
#
# COMPACT_ATOMS: atom_id res chain seq x y z
N MET A 1 26.92 -3.68 3.73
CA MET A 1 26.08 -3.08 2.68
C MET A 1 24.79 -2.62 3.33
N ALA A 2 24.41 -1.35 3.21
CA ALA A 2 23.12 -0.89 3.72
C ALA A 2 21.99 -1.55 2.92
N THR A 3 21.04 -2.19 3.59
CA THR A 3 19.83 -2.76 2.99
C THR A 3 18.88 -1.65 2.57
N ALA A 4 18.37 -1.71 1.34
CA ALA A 4 17.37 -0.76 0.85
C ALA A 4 16.11 -0.77 1.73
N THR A 5 15.70 0.41 2.17
CA THR A 5 14.49 0.61 2.98
C THR A 5 13.22 0.47 2.12
N PRO A 6 12.03 0.29 2.71
CA PRO A 6 10.77 0.36 1.97
C PRO A 6 10.60 1.69 1.22
N ALA A 7 11.08 2.80 1.80
CA ALA A 7 11.03 4.10 1.17
C ALA A 7 11.93 4.18 -0.07
N ASP A 8 13.13 3.57 -0.04
CA ASP A 8 14.03 3.51 -1.20
C ASP A 8 13.40 2.72 -2.36
N ARG A 9 12.73 1.60 -2.05
CA ARG A 9 12.02 0.79 -3.05
C ARG A 9 10.87 1.55 -3.69
N LEU A 10 10.07 2.27 -2.89
CA LEU A 10 9.00 3.12 -3.41
C LEU A 10 9.54 4.24 -4.30
N ARG A 11 10.62 4.91 -3.89
CA ARG A 11 11.28 5.95 -4.72
C ARG A 11 11.78 5.38 -6.04
N ALA A 12 12.34 4.18 -6.04
CA ALA A 12 12.78 3.51 -7.27
C ALA A 12 11.61 3.24 -8.23
N LEU A 13 10.47 2.74 -7.72
CA LEU A 13 9.26 2.53 -8.52
C LEU A 13 8.74 3.85 -9.12
N LEU A 14 8.64 4.90 -8.31
CA LEU A 14 8.15 6.21 -8.75
C LEU A 14 9.07 6.86 -9.80
N ALA A 15 10.37 6.60 -9.73
CA ALA A 15 11.35 7.12 -10.68
C ALA A 15 11.24 6.47 -12.08
N GLU A 16 10.52 5.35 -12.24
CA GLU A 16 10.29 4.71 -13.54
C GLU A 16 9.50 5.59 -14.52
N GLY A 17 8.82 6.64 -14.03
CA GLY A 17 8.10 7.60 -14.87
C GLY A 17 6.89 7.02 -15.61
N ARG A 18 6.45 5.82 -15.23
CA ARG A 18 5.24 5.16 -15.75
C ARG A 18 4.07 5.28 -14.79
N LEU A 19 2.87 5.07 -15.32
CA LEU A 19 1.68 4.91 -14.48
C LEU A 19 1.78 3.59 -13.70
N LEU A 20 1.74 3.70 -12.37
CA LEU A 20 1.74 2.55 -11.47
C LEU A 20 0.34 2.32 -10.93
N GLN A 21 -0.14 1.08 -11.01
CA GLN A 21 -1.37 0.68 -10.32
C GLN A 21 -1.05 0.37 -8.87
N MET A 22 -1.83 0.96 -7.96
CA MET A 22 -1.68 0.84 -6.53
C MET A 22 -3.02 0.42 -5.91
N PRO A 23 -3.32 -0.89 -5.87
CA PRO A 23 -4.56 -1.38 -5.29
C PRO A 23 -4.66 -1.04 -3.79
N GLY A 24 -5.89 -0.79 -3.33
CA GLY A 24 -6.19 -0.53 -1.93
C GLY A 24 -6.17 -1.81 -1.09
N CYS A 25 -5.63 -1.74 0.12
CA CYS A 25 -5.71 -2.75 1.16
C CYS A 25 -6.06 -2.11 2.51
N PHE A 26 -6.56 -2.90 3.46
CA PHE A 26 -6.92 -2.43 4.82
C PHE A 26 -6.51 -3.41 5.93
N ASP A 27 -5.98 -4.58 5.56
CA ASP A 27 -5.42 -5.58 6.46
C ASP A 27 -4.30 -6.38 5.77
N ALA A 28 -3.70 -7.31 6.51
CA ALA A 28 -2.61 -8.13 5.98
C ALA A 28 -3.06 -9.10 4.88
N MET A 29 -4.30 -9.60 4.94
CA MET A 29 -4.84 -10.54 3.96
C MET A 29 -5.04 -9.86 2.61
N SER A 30 -5.66 -8.68 2.60
CA SER A 30 -5.82 -7.86 1.39
C SER A 30 -4.46 -7.44 0.82
N ALA A 31 -3.47 -7.08 1.65
CA ALA A 31 -2.12 -6.79 1.17
C ALA A 31 -1.47 -8.03 0.50
N ARG A 32 -1.66 -9.23 1.07
CA ARG A 32 -1.15 -10.47 0.49
C ARG A 32 -1.77 -10.79 -0.86
N LEU A 33 -3.07 -10.56 -1.02
CA LEU A 33 -3.76 -10.74 -2.31
C LEU A 33 -3.22 -9.78 -3.38
N VAL A 34 -2.89 -8.54 -3.01
CA VAL A 34 -2.27 -7.56 -3.92
C VAL A 34 -0.89 -8.03 -4.38
N GLU A 35 -0.08 -8.56 -3.46
CA GLU A 35 1.22 -9.15 -3.78
C GLU A 35 1.07 -10.38 -4.72
N GLU A 36 0.16 -11.29 -4.41
CA GLU A 36 -0.09 -12.50 -5.21
C GLU A 36 -0.65 -12.19 -6.61
N ALA A 37 -1.36 -11.07 -6.76
CA ALA A 37 -1.80 -10.55 -8.04
C ALA A 37 -0.66 -9.88 -8.85
N GLY A 38 0.55 -9.79 -8.29
CA GLY A 38 1.75 -9.31 -8.99
C GLY A 38 1.91 -7.78 -8.98
N PHE A 39 1.17 -7.06 -8.14
CA PHE A 39 1.36 -5.62 -8.03
C PHE A 39 2.60 -5.31 -7.18
N PRO A 40 3.49 -4.42 -7.65
CA PRO A 40 4.72 -4.09 -6.93
C PRO A 40 4.48 -3.18 -5.72
N LEU A 41 3.27 -2.63 -5.58
CA LEU A 41 2.90 -1.73 -4.50
C LEU A 41 1.41 -1.78 -4.19
N ALA A 42 1.06 -1.42 -2.95
CA ALA A 42 -0.31 -1.32 -2.46
C ALA A 42 -0.49 -0.01 -1.66
N PHE A 43 -1.73 0.46 -1.56
CA PHE A 43 -2.11 1.61 -0.75
C PHE A 43 -2.98 1.20 0.41
N MET A 44 -2.67 1.67 1.61
CA MET A 44 -3.56 1.54 2.76
C MET A 44 -4.31 2.85 2.99
N SER A 45 -5.64 2.81 2.84
CA SER A 45 -6.50 3.97 3.05
C SER A 45 -6.76 4.22 4.54
N GLY A 46 -6.64 5.47 4.98
CA GLY A 46 -7.01 5.90 6.35
C GLY A 46 -8.48 5.59 6.66
N PHE A 47 -9.40 5.96 5.77
CA PHE A 47 -10.80 5.59 5.89
C PHE A 47 -11.04 4.09 5.97
N ALA A 48 -10.40 3.30 5.10
CA ALA A 48 -10.57 1.85 5.15
C ALA A 48 -10.07 1.27 6.47
N ALA A 49 -9.00 1.82 7.05
CA ALA A 49 -8.53 1.45 8.38
C ALA A 49 -9.52 1.83 9.48
N SER A 50 -10.04 3.07 9.49
CA SER A 50 -11.03 3.52 10.49
C SER A 50 -12.33 2.71 10.42
N ALA A 51 -12.89 2.55 9.22
CA ALA A 51 -14.13 1.83 9.01
C ALA A 51 -14.00 0.34 9.38
N SER A 52 -12.90 -0.32 8.98
CA SER A 52 -12.72 -1.77 9.24
C SER A 52 -12.31 -2.10 10.68
N ARG A 53 -11.51 -1.25 11.34
CA ARG A 53 -10.99 -1.51 12.69
C ARG A 53 -11.86 -0.91 13.79
N LEU A 54 -12.41 0.26 13.57
CA LEU A 54 -13.08 1.07 14.60
C LEU A 54 -14.59 1.20 14.36
N ALA A 55 -15.09 0.81 13.18
CA ALA A 55 -16.46 1.07 12.74
C ALA A 55 -16.83 2.57 12.86
N ALA A 56 -15.88 3.44 12.56
CA ALA A 56 -15.97 4.89 12.72
C ALA A 56 -15.74 5.62 11.39
N PRO A 57 -16.24 6.86 11.23
CA PRO A 57 -15.90 7.71 10.09
C PRO A 57 -14.40 8.10 10.13
N ASP A 58 -13.89 8.56 8.98
CA ASP A 58 -12.51 9.07 8.85
C ASP A 58 -12.50 10.58 9.07
N THR A 59 -12.36 10.99 10.33
CA THR A 59 -12.34 12.40 10.76
C THR A 59 -11.11 12.71 11.61
N GLY A 60 -10.05 11.91 11.45
CA GLY A 60 -8.77 12.06 12.15
C GLY A 60 -7.90 13.17 11.58
#